data_AF-A0A2I1TTC1-F1
#
_entry.id   AF-A0A2I1TTC1-F1
#
_cell.length_a   1.000
_cell.length_b   1.000
_cell.length_c   1.000
_cell.angle_alpha   90.00
_cell.angle_beta   90.00
_cell.angle_gamma   90.00
#
_symmetry.space_group_name_H-M   'P 1'
#
loop_
_entity.id
_entity.type
_entity.pdbx_description
1 polymer ?
#
loop_
_entity_poly.entity_id
_entity_poly.type
_entity_poly.pdbx_seq_one_letter_code
_entity_poly.pdbx_strand_id
1 'polypeptide(L)'
;MRRLKMLWHIIQVTGFTRFALSFVTFVFGSGGVLFLVEPAITNYGDGLWYAFVTSTTVGYGDLLAVTLIGRITSVFLTIYGLIFFGCLSAVIINYYTDLNKERGEDK
;
A
#
# COMPACT_ATOMS: atom_id res chain seq x y z
N MET A 1 -15.78 -18.95 -14.19
CA MET A 1 -15.61 -17.56 -14.66
C MET A 1 -16.48 -16.51 -13.94
N ARG A 2 -17.63 -16.85 -13.33
CA ARG A 2 -18.49 -15.87 -12.61
C ARG A 2 -17.81 -15.18 -11.41
N ARG A 3 -17.07 -15.94 -10.58
CA ARG A 3 -16.38 -15.40 -9.38
C ARG A 3 -15.29 -14.36 -9.69
N LEU A 4 -14.54 -14.55 -10.78
CA LEU A 4 -13.54 -13.60 -11.26
C LEU A 4 -14.16 -12.28 -11.74
N LYS A 5 -15.31 -12.35 -12.42
CA LYS A 5 -16.04 -11.15 -12.87
C LYS A 5 -16.58 -10.34 -11.69
N MET A 6 -16.98 -11.01 -10.61
CA MET A 6 -17.50 -10.37 -9.40
C MET A 6 -16.41 -9.61 -8.64
N LEU A 7 -15.23 -10.22 -8.44
CA LEU A 7 -14.04 -9.52 -7.92
C LEU A 7 -13.68 -8.29 -8.76
N TRP A 8 -13.63 -8.50 -10.07
CA TRP A 8 -13.28 -7.44 -11.01
C TRP A 8 -14.28 -6.29 -10.96
N HIS A 9 -15.59 -6.59 -10.81
CA HIS A 9 -16.62 -5.58 -10.64
C HIS A 9 -16.47 -4.79 -9.34
N ILE A 10 -16.25 -5.45 -8.19
CA ILE A 10 -16.05 -4.79 -6.89
C ILE A 10 -14.84 -3.84 -6.94
N ILE A 11 -13.73 -4.29 -7.55
CA ILE A 11 -12.50 -3.50 -7.69
C ILE A 11 -12.70 -2.28 -8.60
N GLN A 12 -13.47 -2.42 -9.69
CA GLN A 12 -13.75 -1.33 -10.63
C GLN A 12 -14.71 -0.29 -10.05
N VAL A 13 -15.71 -0.73 -9.26
CA VAL A 13 -16.73 0.14 -8.66
C VAL A 13 -16.18 0.95 -7.49
N THR A 14 -15.24 0.39 -6.71
CA THR A 14 -14.59 1.07 -5.59
C THR A 14 -13.45 2.01 -5.98
N GLY A 15 -13.04 2.01 -7.26
CA GLY A 15 -11.85 2.77 -7.70
C GLY A 15 -10.54 2.27 -7.08
N PHE A 16 -10.55 1.09 -6.45
CA PHE A 16 -9.43 0.56 -5.69
C PHE A 16 -8.17 0.38 -6.55
N THR A 17 -8.32 0.09 -7.85
CA THR A 17 -7.17 0.03 -8.78
C THR A 17 -6.42 1.36 -8.88
N ARG A 18 -7.14 2.49 -8.94
CA ARG A 18 -6.51 3.82 -9.01
C ARG A 18 -5.81 4.15 -7.70
N PHE A 19 -6.44 3.80 -6.58
CA PHE A 19 -5.88 3.97 -5.24
C PHE A 19 -4.63 3.11 -5.01
N ALA A 20 -4.64 1.86 -5.48
CA ALA A 20 -3.47 0.98 -5.42
C ALA A 20 -2.33 1.50 -6.32
N LEU A 21 -2.64 1.97 -7.52
CA LEU A 21 -1.64 2.55 -8.42
C LEU A 21 -1.02 3.83 -7.82
N SER A 22 -1.83 4.68 -7.18
CA SER A 22 -1.31 5.86 -6.50
C SER A 22 -0.46 5.50 -5.28
N PHE A 23 -0.81 4.45 -4.53
CA PHE A 23 0.02 3.96 -3.43
C PHE A 23 1.37 3.44 -3.93
N VAL A 24 1.38 2.63 -5.00
CA VAL A 24 2.62 2.16 -5.62
C VAL A 24 3.48 3.33 -6.11
N THR A 25 2.89 4.26 -6.86
CA THR A 25 3.62 5.44 -7.36
C THR A 25 4.18 6.27 -6.21
N PHE A 26 3.42 6.41 -5.12
CA PHE A 26 3.86 7.12 -3.92
C PHE A 26 5.06 6.43 -3.26
N VAL A 27 5.04 5.11 -3.07
CA VAL A 27 6.17 4.34 -2.52
C VAL A 27 7.43 4.51 -3.39
N PHE A 28 7.30 4.37 -4.71
CA PHE A 28 8.44 4.53 -5.63
C PHE A 28 8.99 5.96 -5.65
N GLY A 29 8.12 6.96 -5.59
CA GLY A 29 8.51 8.37 -5.49
C GLY A 29 9.21 8.68 -4.16
N SER A 30 8.66 8.21 -3.05
CA SER A 30 9.28 8.36 -1.72
C SER A 30 10.63 7.68 -1.63
N GLY A 31 10.80 6.48 -2.21
CA GLY A 31 12.12 5.84 -2.27
C GLY A 31 13.16 6.68 -3.01
N GLY A 32 12.74 7.43 -4.03
CA GLY A 32 13.60 8.36 -4.76
C GLY A 32 13.97 9.59 -3.93
N VAL A 33 12.98 10.17 -3.25
CA VAL A 33 13.23 11.29 -2.31
C VAL A 33 14.20 10.86 -1.22
N LEU A 34 13.98 9.71 -0.60
CA LEU A 34 14.81 9.17 0.47
C LEU A 34 16.25 8.92 0.01
N PHE A 35 16.45 8.37 -1.18
CA PHE A 35 17.78 8.22 -1.79
C PHE A 35 18.50 9.57 -1.97
N LEU A 36 17.78 10.65 -2.28
CA LEU A 36 18.38 11.97 -2.49
C LEU A 36 18.67 12.73 -1.19
N VAL A 37 17.92 12.45 -0.10
CA VAL A 37 17.98 13.25 1.12
C VAL A 37 18.66 12.54 2.30
N GLU A 38 18.71 11.21 2.31
CA GLU A 38 19.27 10.46 3.45
C GLU A 38 20.70 9.96 3.18
N PRO A 39 21.69 10.35 4.02
CA PRO A 39 23.08 9.94 3.82
C PRO A 39 23.31 8.42 3.94
N ALA A 40 22.49 7.72 4.72
CA ALA A 40 22.59 6.28 4.92
C ALA A 40 22.00 5.46 3.76
N ILE A 41 21.23 6.10 2.87
CA ILE A 41 20.56 5.46 1.75
C ILE A 41 21.43 5.68 0.51
N THR A 42 22.27 4.69 0.20
CA THR A 42 23.38 4.86 -0.76
C THR A 42 22.98 4.66 -2.20
N ASN A 43 21.86 3.98 -2.44
CA ASN A 43 21.34 3.68 -3.76
C ASN A 43 19.80 3.71 -3.75
N TYR A 44 19.19 3.77 -4.94
CA TYR A 44 17.74 3.82 -5.06
C TYR A 44 17.05 2.56 -4.51
N GLY A 45 17.70 1.40 -4.58
CA GLY A 45 17.20 0.14 -4.02
C GLY A 45 17.03 0.21 -2.49
N ASP A 46 18.01 0.78 -1.79
CA ASP A 46 17.95 1.05 -0.35
C ASP A 46 16.77 1.98 -0.02
N GLY A 47 16.53 3.00 -0.85
CA GLY A 47 15.43 3.94 -0.70
C GLY A 47 14.06 3.28 -0.88
N LEU A 48 13.93 2.41 -1.89
CA LEU A 48 12.73 1.61 -2.11
C LEU A 48 12.51 0.60 -0.98
N TRP A 49 13.56 -0.04 -0.49
CA TRP A 49 13.50 -0.96 0.64
C TRP A 49 12.99 -0.27 1.90
N TYR A 50 13.58 0.88 2.25
CA TYR A 50 13.11 1.70 3.36
C TYR A 50 11.64 2.09 3.18
N ALA A 51 11.27 2.59 1.99
CA ALA A 51 9.91 3.03 1.70
C ALA A 51 8.89 1.89 1.83
N PHE A 52 9.24 0.70 1.33
CA PHE A 52 8.42 -0.52 1.46
C PHE A 52 8.21 -0.88 2.93
N VAL A 53 9.30 -1.13 3.68
CA VAL A 53 9.28 -1.56 5.09
C VAL A 53 8.57 -0.55 5.99
N THR A 54 8.70 0.75 5.70
CA THR A 54 8.02 1.83 6.42
C THR A 54 6.52 1.87 6.09
N SER A 55 6.16 1.77 4.82
CA SER A 55 4.76 1.79 4.38
C SER A 55 3.96 0.57 4.87
N THR A 56 4.63 -0.57 5.09
CA THR A 56 4.02 -1.77 5.67
C THR A 56 4.03 -1.75 7.20
N THR A 57 4.55 -0.70 7.82
CA THR A 57 4.70 -0.56 9.29
C THR A 57 5.58 -1.64 9.93
N VAL A 58 6.43 -2.30 9.14
CA VAL A 58 7.34 -3.35 9.64
C VAL A 58 8.53 -2.73 10.36
N GLY A 59 9.17 -1.72 9.75
CA GLY A 59 10.20 -0.90 10.39
C GLY A 59 11.40 -1.68 10.96
N TYR A 60 12.12 -2.45 10.14
CA TYR A 60 13.29 -3.23 10.59
C TYR A 60 14.39 -2.39 11.28
N GLY A 61 14.52 -1.11 10.93
CA GLY A 61 15.47 -0.19 11.55
C GLY A 61 16.92 -0.36 11.08
N ASP A 62 17.14 -1.13 10.02
CA ASP A 62 18.41 -1.31 9.32
C ASP A 62 18.83 -0.05 8.53
N LEU A 63 17.86 0.70 8.02
CA LEU A 63 18.03 2.03 7.44
C LEU A 63 17.15 3.03 8.21
N LEU A 64 17.67 4.23 8.46
CA LEU A 64 17.01 5.26 9.25
C LEU A 64 16.96 6.59 8.51
N ALA A 65 15.79 7.25 8.59
CA ALA A 65 15.63 8.62 8.12
C ALA A 65 16.01 9.61 9.23
N VAL A 66 17.16 10.27 9.08
CA VAL A 66 17.69 11.22 10.05
C VAL A 66 17.46 12.67 9.65
N THR A 67 17.28 12.95 8.35
CA THR A 67 17.01 14.30 7.86
C THR A 67 15.57 14.72 8.10
N LEU A 68 15.33 16.04 8.13
CA LEU A 68 13.98 16.57 8.29
C LEU A 68 13.04 16.10 7.16
N ILE A 69 13.51 16.16 5.91
CA ILE A 69 12.72 15.77 4.73
C ILE A 69 12.46 14.26 4.74
N GLY A 70 13.47 13.44 5.06
CA GLY A 70 13.30 12.00 5.18
C GLY A 70 12.28 11.65 6.26
N ARG A 71 12.38 12.25 7.45
CA ARG A 71 11.41 12.02 8.55
C ARG A 71 9.98 12.38 8.15
N ILE A 72 9.78 13.51 7.49
CA ILE A 72 8.46 13.92 6.98
C ILE A 72 7.96 12.88 5.95
N THR A 73 8.82 12.44 5.04
CA THR A 73 8.50 11.41 4.05
C THR A 73 8.08 10.10 4.72
N SER A 74 8.78 9.67 5.77
CA SER A 74 8.46 8.47 6.55
C SER A 74 7.09 8.56 7.25
N VAL A 75 6.73 9.75 7.77
CA VAL A 75 5.40 9.99 8.36
C VAL A 75 4.31 9.78 7.31
N PHE A 76 4.45 10.37 6.12
CA PHE A 76 3.47 10.19 5.06
C PHE A 76 3.42 8.75 4.51
N LEU A 77 4.56 8.06 4.39
CA LEU A 77 4.62 6.64 4.05
C LEU A 77 3.83 5.79 5.03
N THR A 78 3.99 6.05 6.32
CA THR A 78 3.30 5.32 7.39
C THR A 78 1.79 5.56 7.33
N ILE A 79 1.36 6.83 7.28
CA ILE A 79 -0.05 7.20 7.25
C ILE A 79 -0.74 6.60 6.01
N TYR A 80 -0.14 6.75 4.83
CA TYR A 80 -0.73 6.20 3.61
C TYR A 80 -0.73 4.67 3.66
N GLY A 81 0.34 4.03 4.14
CA GLY A 81 0.39 2.60 4.39
C GLY A 81 -0.81 2.09 5.20
N LEU A 82 -1.07 2.71 6.35
CA LEU A 82 -2.21 2.37 7.21
C LEU A 82 -3.56 2.48 6.49
N ILE A 83 -3.77 3.58 5.76
CA ILE A 83 -5.00 3.78 4.98
C ILE A 83 -5.12 2.70 3.90
N PHE A 84 -4.02 2.40 3.20
CA PHE A 84 -3.99 1.43 2.12
C PHE A 84 -4.37 0.02 2.59
N PHE A 85 -3.72 -0.48 3.64
CA PHE A 85 -4.02 -1.81 4.19
C PHE A 85 -5.40 -1.88 4.85
N GLY A 86 -5.88 -0.78 5.43
CA GLY A 86 -7.25 -0.67 5.94
C GLY A 86 -8.29 -0.82 4.82
N CYS A 87 -8.13 -0.09 3.72
CA CYS A 87 -9.00 -0.21 2.54
C CYS A 87 -8.91 -1.59 1.89
N LEU A 88 -7.71 -2.15 1.76
CA LEU A 88 -7.51 -3.50 1.22
C LEU A 88 -8.29 -4.54 2.04
N SER A 89 -8.22 -4.46 3.37
CA SER A 89 -8.96 -5.35 4.26
C SER A 89 -10.48 -5.23 4.07
N ALA A 90 -11.00 -4.00 3.94
CA ALA A 90 -12.41 -3.76 3.68
C ALA A 90 -12.89 -4.35 2.35
N VAL A 91 -12.09 -4.23 1.28
CA VAL A 91 -12.40 -4.82 -0.04
C VAL A 91 -12.50 -6.34 0.05
N ILE A 92 -11.56 -6.97 0.77
CA ILE A 92 -11.56 -8.43 0.97
C ILE A 92 -12.81 -8.86 1.74
N ILE A 93 -13.15 -8.18 2.84
CA ILE A 93 -14.33 -8.50 3.66
C ILE A 93 -15.62 -8.37 2.84
N ASN A 94 -15.76 -7.30 2.07
CA ASN A 94 -16.92 -7.09 1.21
C ASN A 94 -17.06 -8.22 0.17
N TYR A 95 -15.95 -8.62 -0.45
CA TYR A 95 -15.97 -9.75 -1.39
C TYR A 95 -16.42 -11.06 -0.74
N TYR A 96 -15.89 -11.40 0.43
CA TYR A 96 -16.32 -12.61 1.15
C TYR A 96 -17.79 -12.55 1.57
N THR A 97 -18.26 -11.38 1.96
CA THR A 97 -19.66 -11.16 2.35
C THR A 97 -20.59 -11.40 1.16
N ASP A 98 -20.26 -10.86 -0.02
CA ASP A 98 -21.08 -11.04 -1.22
C ASP A 98 -21.02 -12.48 -1.75
N LEU A 99 -19.85 -13.13 -1.70
CA LEU A 99 -19.73 -14.56 -2.02
C LEU A 99 -20.61 -15.45 -1.14
N ASN A 100 -20.71 -15.13 0.15
CA ASN A 100 -21.51 -15.90 1.09
C ASN A 100 -23.01 -15.70 0.87
N LYS A 101 -23.44 -14.50 0.45
CA LYS A 101 -24.84 -14.24 0.06
C LYS A 101 -25.26 -15.08 -1.14
N GLU A 102 -24.47 -15.08 -2.22
CA GLU A 102 -24.77 -15.91 -3.41
C GLU A 102 -24.88 -17.40 -3.06
N ARG A 103 -24.01 -17.90 -2.18
CA ARG A 103 -24.03 -19.31 -1.75
C ARG A 103 -25.22 -19.66 -0.85
N GLY A 104 -25.86 -18.67 -0.22
CA GLY A 104 -27.06 -18.84 0.59
C GLY A 104 -28.35 -18.84 -0.23
N GLU A 105 -28.38 -18.17 -1.38
CA GLU A 105 -29.52 -18.15 -2.31
C GLU A 105 -29.60 -19.42 -3.18
N ASP A 106 -28.49 -20.13 -3.37
CA ASP A 106 -28.42 -21.42 -4.10
C ASP A 106 -28.86 -22.64 -3.25
N LYS A 107 -29.35 -22.45 -2.01
CA LYS A 107 -29.86 -23.51 -1.11
C LYS A 107 -31.35 -23.36 -0.87
#